data_AF-A0A349E9L1-F1
#
_entry.id   AF-A0A349E9L1-F1
#
_cell.length_a   1.000
_cell.length_b   1.000
_cell.length_c   1.000
_cell.angle_alpha   90.00
_cell.angle_beta   90.00
_cell.angle_gamma   90.00
#
_symmetry.space_group_name_H-M   'P 1'
#
loop_
_entity.id
_entity.type
_entity.pdbx_description
1 polymer ?
#
loop_
_entity_poly.entity_id
_entity_poly.type
_entity_poly.pdbx_seq_one_letter_code
_entity_poly.pdbx_strand_id
1 'polypeptide(L)'
;AEVHNTPWNERFTYVHDIGSVDGGLDDQGFHVADFDKQFHVSPFMPMDLQYRWKYRISDSEFYIRMGLSKNDESIFYASMALSGKPLTRTQANLLPFRYPLACIKTVSTIYYQALRLWLKRVPFFSHPQ
;
A
#
# COMPACT_ATOMS: atom_id res chain seq x y z
N ALA A 1 0.04 1.98 -9.21
CA ALA A 1 -0.58 2.12 -7.88
C ALA A 1 -0.59 3.57 -7.46
N GLU A 2 -1.70 4.04 -6.88
CA GLU A 2 -1.86 5.42 -6.41
C GLU A 2 -1.77 5.45 -4.88
N VAL A 3 -0.98 6.38 -4.33
CA VAL A 3 -0.77 6.54 -2.89
C VAL A 3 -1.20 7.94 -2.48
N HIS A 4 -1.98 8.02 -1.41
CA HIS A 4 -2.52 9.28 -0.88
C HIS A 4 -1.82 9.64 0.43
N ASN A 5 -1.51 10.92 0.60
CA ASN A 5 -1.02 11.47 1.84
C ASN A 5 -2.18 12.08 2.63
N THR A 6 -2.74 11.34 3.59
CA THR A 6 -4.01 11.64 4.25
C THR A 6 -4.10 13.00 4.97
N PRO A 7 -3.02 13.54 5.58
CA PRO A 7 -3.07 14.88 6.18
C PRO A 7 -2.89 16.03 5.19
N TRP A 8 -2.20 15.82 4.06
CA TRP A 8 -1.83 16.89 3.11
C TRP A 8 -2.61 16.85 1.80
N ASN A 9 -3.48 15.85 1.60
CA ASN A 9 -4.30 15.66 0.39
C ASN A 9 -3.46 15.57 -0.90
N GLU A 10 -2.23 15.12 -0.79
CA GLU A 10 -1.33 14.90 -1.92
C GLU A 10 -1.48 13.47 -2.45
N ARG A 11 -1.13 13.29 -3.73
CA ARG A 11 -1.23 12.00 -4.41
C ARG A 11 0.01 11.77 -5.24
N PHE A 12 0.47 10.52 -5.24
CA PHE A 12 1.58 10.09 -6.05
C PHE A 12 1.26 8.73 -6.68
N THR A 13 1.55 8.58 -7.97
CA THR A 13 1.25 7.35 -8.71
C THR A 13 2.54 6.69 -9.16
N TYR A 14 2.79 5.49 -8.65
CA TYR A 14 3.84 4.60 -9.13
C TYR A 14 3.31 3.78 -10.31
N VAL A 15 4.01 3.79 -11.43
CA VAL A 15 3.70 2.98 -12.61
C VAL A 15 4.81 1.96 -12.79
N HIS A 16 4.42 0.68 -12.80
CA HIS A 16 5.33 -0.43 -13.06
C HIS A 16 4.79 -1.20 -14.24
N ASP A 17 5.69 -1.56 -15.16
CA ASP A 17 5.37 -2.51 -16.20
C ASP A 17 5.40 -3.93 -15.60
N ILE A 18 4.28 -4.64 -15.74
CA ILE A 18 4.06 -5.99 -15.18
C ILE A 18 4.10 -7.02 -16.33
N GLY A 19 4.21 -6.58 -17.59
CA GLY A 19 4.06 -7.42 -18.78
C GLY A 19 5.26 -7.44 -19.74
N SER A 20 6.34 -6.70 -19.50
CA SER A 20 7.56 -6.82 -20.30
C SER A 20 8.30 -8.13 -20.00
N VAL A 21 8.90 -8.69 -21.05
CA VAL A 21 9.61 -9.99 -21.09
C VAL A 21 10.75 -10.10 -20.05
N ASP A 22 11.22 -8.98 -19.49
CA ASP A 22 12.24 -8.90 -18.44
C ASP A 22 11.66 -8.78 -17.01
N GLY A 23 10.36 -8.55 -16.86
CA GLY A 23 9.63 -8.52 -15.59
C GLY A 23 9.34 -9.93 -15.08
N GLY A 24 10.40 -10.72 -14.88
CA GLY A 24 10.31 -12.11 -14.48
C GLY A 24 9.46 -12.31 -13.22
N LEU A 25 8.69 -13.41 -13.20
CA LEU A 25 8.10 -13.91 -11.97
C LEU A 25 9.23 -14.37 -11.04
N ASP A 26 9.10 -14.11 -9.75
CA ASP A 26 9.95 -14.78 -8.76
C ASP A 26 9.63 -16.29 -8.69
N ASP A 27 10.44 -17.05 -7.95
CA ASP A 27 10.28 -18.50 -7.78
C ASP A 27 8.89 -18.90 -7.22
N GLN A 28 8.12 -17.95 -6.69
CA GLN A 28 6.80 -18.15 -6.13
C GLN A 28 5.69 -17.65 -7.07
N GLY A 29 6.01 -17.22 -8.29
CA GLY A 29 5.03 -16.74 -9.25
C GLY A 29 4.49 -15.33 -8.93
N PHE A 30 5.27 -14.47 -8.28
CA PHE A 30 4.94 -13.05 -8.11
C PHE A 30 5.67 -12.19 -9.14
N HIS A 31 4.99 -11.19 -9.68
CA HIS A 31 5.67 -10.06 -10.30
C HIS A 31 6.31 -9.21 -9.22
N VAL A 32 7.57 -8.81 -9.43
CA VAL A 32 8.35 -8.04 -8.46
C VAL A 32 8.78 -6.70 -9.07
N ALA A 33 8.63 -5.63 -8.30
CA ALA A 33 9.14 -4.31 -8.64
C ALA A 33 9.94 -3.74 -7.46
N ASP A 34 11.21 -3.48 -7.69
CA ASP A 34 12.13 -2.86 -6.73
C ASP A 34 12.46 -1.43 -7.17
N PHE A 35 12.34 -0.47 -6.26
CA PHE A 35 12.54 0.96 -6.56
C PHE A 35 12.70 1.80 -5.29
N ASP A 36 13.29 2.98 -5.40
CA ASP A 36 13.45 3.88 -4.27
C ASP A 36 12.14 4.54 -3.84
N LYS A 37 11.98 4.79 -2.54
CA LYS A 37 10.82 5.52 -2.01
C LYS A 37 10.91 7.01 -2.39
N GLN A 38 9.95 7.45 -3.19
CA GLN A 38 9.92 8.83 -3.72
C GLN A 38 8.84 9.71 -3.08
N PHE A 39 7.98 9.16 -2.22
CA PHE A 39 6.87 9.90 -1.62
C PHE A 39 6.78 9.74 -0.09
N HIS A 40 6.70 10.87 0.63
CA HIS A 40 6.68 10.90 2.09
C HIS A 40 5.26 10.78 2.66
N VAL A 41 4.82 9.53 2.88
CA VAL A 41 3.42 9.22 3.26
C VAL A 41 3.22 8.86 4.73
N SER A 42 4.30 8.59 5.47
CA SER A 42 4.23 8.24 6.88
C SER A 42 5.30 9.01 7.64
N PRO A 43 4.93 9.76 8.69
CA PRO A 43 5.89 10.49 9.50
C PRO A 43 6.76 9.57 10.37
N PHE A 44 6.52 8.27 10.39
CA PHE A 44 7.31 7.29 11.15
C PHE A 44 8.25 6.47 10.25
N MET A 45 8.34 6.80 8.95
CA MET A 45 9.17 6.10 7.97
C MET A 45 10.07 7.10 7.24
N PRO A 46 11.41 6.94 7.29
CA PRO A 46 12.31 7.83 6.56
C PRO A 46 12.12 7.76 5.04
N MET A 47 12.69 8.73 4.32
CA MET A 47 12.68 8.75 2.85
C MET A 47 13.75 7.85 2.23
N ASP A 48 14.89 7.71 2.89
CA ASP A 48 15.98 6.83 2.52
C ASP A 48 15.62 5.36 2.81
N LEU A 49 14.73 4.81 1.98
CA LEU A 49 14.19 3.45 2.01
C LEU A 49 13.99 2.95 0.57
N GLN A 50 14.11 1.64 0.40
CA GLN A 50 13.80 0.93 -0.84
C GLN A 50 12.48 0.19 -0.71
N TYR A 51 11.65 0.29 -1.75
CA TYR A 51 10.44 -0.49 -1.91
C TYR A 51 10.72 -1.79 -2.64
N ARG A 52 10.07 -2.86 -2.17
CA ARG A 52 9.92 -4.12 -2.90
C ARG A 52 8.46 -4.49 -2.96
N TRP A 53 7.83 -4.30 -4.11
CA TRP A 53 6.42 -4.63 -4.29
C TRP A 53 6.29 -5.97 -5.01
N LYS A 54 5.41 -6.82 -4.49
CA LYS A 54 5.08 -8.12 -5.08
C LYS A 54 3.60 -8.17 -5.38
N TYR A 55 3.26 -8.67 -6.56
CA TYR A 55 1.88 -8.78 -7.02
C TYR A 55 1.62 -10.15 -7.62
N ARG A 56 0.45 -10.70 -7.30
CA ARG A 56 -0.10 -11.87 -7.99
C ARG A 56 -1.53 -11.54 -8.37
N ILE A 57 -1.83 -11.66 -9.64
CA ILE A 57 -3.13 -11.33 -10.21
C ILE A 57 -3.66 -12.58 -10.90
N SER A 58 -4.89 -12.96 -10.56
CA SER A 58 -5.68 -13.98 -11.24
C SER A 58 -7.10 -13.46 -11.42
N ASP A 59 -7.95 -14.22 -12.11
CA ASP A 59 -9.32 -13.79 -12.42
C ASP A 59 -10.18 -13.51 -11.16
N SER A 60 -9.91 -14.21 -10.06
CA SER A 60 -10.72 -14.15 -8.83
C SER A 60 -9.93 -13.80 -7.57
N GLU A 61 -8.61 -13.71 -7.65
CA GLU A 61 -7.75 -13.39 -6.52
C GLU A 61 -6.69 -12.36 -6.90
N PHE A 62 -6.52 -11.37 -6.02
CA PHE A 62 -5.50 -10.35 -6.14
C PHE A 62 -4.72 -10.29 -4.84
N TYR A 63 -3.41 -10.49 -4.93
CA TYR A 63 -2.50 -10.34 -3.80
C TYR A 63 -1.49 -9.25 -4.09
N ILE A 64 -1.29 -8.36 -3.14
CA ILE A 64 -0.25 -7.34 -3.16
C ILE A 64 0.51 -7.37 -1.84
N ARG A 65 1.83 -7.29 -1.90
CA ARG A 65 2.71 -7.08 -0.76
C ARG A 65 3.66 -5.93 -1.06
N MET A 66 3.70 -4.97 -0.16
CA MET A 66 4.62 -3.83 -0.19
C MET A 66 5.64 -4.03 0.93
N GLY A 67 6.91 -4.24 0.59
CA GLY A 67 8.03 -4.27 1.52
C GLY A 67 8.80 -2.95 1.52
N LEU A 68 9.36 -2.59 2.67
CA LEU A 68 10.29 -1.47 2.87
C LEU A 68 11.57 -2.01 3.51
N SER A 69 12.71 -1.69 2.91
CA SER A 69 14.03 -2.07 3.40
C SER A 69 15.00 -0.90 3.41
N LYS A 70 16.04 -1.01 4.24
CA LYS A 70 17.20 -0.11 4.25
C LYS A 70 18.47 -0.93 4.39
N ASN A 71 19.46 -0.73 3.52
CA ASN A 71 20.72 -1.49 3.54
C ASN A 71 20.48 -3.02 3.63
N ASP A 72 19.58 -3.53 2.79
CA ASP A 72 19.14 -4.94 2.76
C ASP A 72 18.42 -5.46 4.03
N GLU A 73 18.20 -4.62 5.05
CA GLU A 73 17.40 -4.96 6.23
C GLU A 73 15.92 -4.64 6.00
N SER A 74 15.04 -5.63 6.21
CA SER A 74 13.59 -5.45 6.10
C SER A 74 13.03 -4.72 7.33
N ILE A 75 12.54 -3.50 7.12
CA ILE A 75 11.98 -2.65 8.19
C ILE A 75 10.48 -2.89 8.37
N PHE A 76 9.75 -3.01 7.26
CA PHE A 76 8.30 -3.11 7.29
C PHE A 76 7.78 -3.83 6.06
N TYR A 77 6.64 -4.48 6.22
CA TYR A 77 5.83 -4.86 5.07
C TYR A 77 4.35 -4.75 5.39
N ALA A 78 3.57 -4.45 4.35
CA ALA A 78 2.13 -4.56 4.35
C ALA A 78 1.73 -5.54 3.26
N SER A 79 0.66 -6.31 3.49
CA SER A 79 0.10 -7.18 2.46
C SER A 79 -1.41 -7.12 2.48
N MET A 80 -2.01 -7.31 1.31
CA MET A 80 -3.44 -7.34 1.12
C MET A 80 -3.78 -8.47 0.14
N ALA A 81 -4.68 -9.34 0.56
CA ALA A 81 -5.28 -10.37 -0.27
C ALA A 81 -6.75 -10.00 -0.49
N LEU A 82 -7.17 -9.97 -1.75
CA LEU A 82 -8.52 -9.64 -2.17
C LEU A 82 -9.06 -10.81 -3.00
N SER A 83 -10.32 -11.14 -2.76
CA SER A 83 -11.07 -12.05 -3.63
C SER A 83 -12.04 -11.22 -4.45
N GLY A 84 -11.90 -11.31 -5.77
CA GLY A 84 -12.79 -10.70 -6.74
C GLY A 84 -14.16 -11.35 -6.70
N LYS A 85 -15.21 -10.52 -6.70
CA LYS A 85 -16.58 -10.95 -6.91
C LYS A 85 -17.08 -10.39 -8.23
N PRO A 86 -17.87 -11.16 -9.01
CA PRO A 86 -18.46 -10.66 -10.24
C PRO A 86 -19.24 -9.36 -9.99
N LEU A 87 -18.96 -8.34 -10.80
CA LEU A 87 -19.65 -7.06 -10.75
C LEU A 87 -21.03 -7.18 -11.39
N THR A 88 -21.97 -7.83 -10.70
CA THR A 88 -23.37 -7.88 -11.13
C THR A 88 -24.10 -6.61 -10.69
N ARG A 89 -25.19 -6.27 -11.40
CA ARG A 89 -26.04 -5.11 -11.06
C ARG A 89 -26.48 -5.13 -9.60
N THR A 90 -26.84 -6.30 -9.08
CA THR A 90 -27.24 -6.47 -7.67
C THR A 90 -26.09 -6.18 -6.71
N GLN A 91 -24.89 -6.73 -6.97
CA GLN A 91 -23.72 -6.47 -6.12
C GLN A 91 -23.30 -5.00 -6.16
N ALA A 92 -23.33 -4.38 -7.34
CA ALA A 92 -23.01 -2.97 -7.51
C ALA A 92 -23.95 -2.05 -6.71
N ASN A 93 -25.26 -2.31 -6.77
CA ASN A 93 -26.27 -1.53 -6.03
C ASN A 93 -26.19 -1.72 -4.51
N LEU A 94 -25.63 -2.83 -4.03
CA LEU A 94 -25.47 -3.08 -2.59
C LEU A 94 -24.22 -2.42 -2.00
N LEU A 95 -23.21 -2.07 -2.81
CA LEU A 95 -21.94 -1.51 -2.33
C LEU A 95 -22.11 -0.25 -1.45
N PRO A 96 -22.93 0.77 -1.82
CA PRO A 96 -23.11 1.97 -1.01
C PRO A 96 -23.68 1.69 0.38
N PHE A 97 -24.57 0.68 0.48
CA PHE A 97 -25.21 0.29 1.74
C PHE A 97 -24.32 -0.61 2.60
N ARG A 98 -23.36 -1.32 1.98
CA ARG A 98 -22.49 -2.27 2.67
C ARG A 98 -21.32 -1.60 3.38
N TYR A 99 -20.87 -0.44 2.89
CA TYR A 99 -19.67 0.23 3.39
C TYR A 99 -19.81 1.75 3.65
N PRO A 100 -20.97 2.28 4.12
CA PRO A 100 -21.15 3.72 4.28
C PRO A 100 -20.17 4.35 5.30
N LEU A 101 -19.79 3.59 6.33
CA LEU A 101 -18.90 4.04 7.40
C LEU A 101 -17.46 3.57 7.22
N ALA A 102 -17.12 2.89 6.11
CA ALA A 102 -15.79 2.34 5.90
C ALA A 102 -14.73 3.44 5.84
N CYS A 103 -15.01 4.56 5.16
CA CYS A 103 -14.08 5.68 5.07
C CYS A 103 -13.76 6.27 6.44
N ILE A 104 -14.79 6.53 7.27
CA ILE A 104 -14.63 7.05 8.63
C ILE A 104 -13.79 6.08 9.46
N LYS A 105 -14.13 4.78 9.43
CA LYS A 105 -13.38 3.74 10.15
C LYS A 105 -11.91 3.70 9.73
N THR A 106 -11.62 3.78 8.43
CA THR A 106 -10.26 3.78 7.90
C THR A 106 -9.48 4.98 8.44
N VAL A 107 -10.02 6.19 8.30
CA VAL A 107 -9.35 7.42 8.77
C VAL A 107 -9.14 7.39 10.29
N SER A 108 -10.16 7.02 11.07
CA SER A 108 -10.04 6.90 12.52
C SER A 108 -8.99 5.87 12.95
N THR A 109 -8.89 4.75 12.24
CA THR A 109 -7.90 3.71 12.53
C THR A 109 -6.48 4.17 12.19
N ILE A 110 -6.29 4.91 11.09
CA ILE A 110 -4.99 5.50 10.73
C ILE A 110 -4.50 6.43 11.85
N TYR A 111 -5.33 7.37 12.29
CA TYR A 111 -4.95 8.30 13.37
C TYR A 111 -4.76 7.60 14.72
N TYR A 112 -5.58 6.61 15.04
CA TYR A 112 -5.40 5.83 16.27
C TYR A 112 -4.06 5.08 16.28
N GLN A 113 -3.66 4.44 15.18
CA GLN A 113 -2.37 3.78 15.09
C GLN A 113 -1.21 4.79 15.13
N ALA A 114 -1.34 5.95 14.47
CA ALA A 114 -0.34 7.01 14.55
C ALA A 114 -0.13 7.51 16.00
N LEU A 115 -1.22 7.71 16.75
CA LEU A 115 -1.14 8.07 18.18
C LEU A 115 -0.43 6.99 19.00
N ARG A 116 -0.72 5.70 18.75
CA ARG A 116 -0.03 4.60 19.44
C ARG A 116 1.47 4.58 19.15
N LEU A 117 1.89 4.83 17.92
CA LEU A 117 3.31 4.91 17.54
C LEU A 117 3.99 6.11 18.21
N TRP A 118 3.31 7.25 18.25
CA TRP A 118 3.79 8.44 18.95
C TRP A 118 3.96 8.20 20.45
N LEU A 119 2.99 7.56 21.11
CA LEU A 119 3.08 7.18 22.53
C LEU A 119 4.24 6.19 22.80
N LYS A 120 4.57 5.34 21.82
CA LYS A 120 5.74 4.45 21.86
C LYS A 120 7.07 5.17 21.57
N ARG A 121 7.05 6.49 21.35
CA ARG A 121 8.21 7.32 21.00
C ARG A 121 8.96 6.83 19.76
N VAL A 122 8.22 6.30 18.78
CA VAL A 122 8.79 5.97 17.47
C VAL A 122 9.32 7.26 16.82
N PRO A 123 10.52 7.27 16.22
CA PRO A 123 11.09 8.46 15.59
C PRO A 123 10.12 9.11 14.60
N PHE A 124 10.04 10.43 14.67
CA PHE A 124 9.19 11.24 13.80
C PHE A 124 10.06 11.98 12.77
N PHE A 125 9.69 11.87 11.51
CA PHE A 125 10.29 12.53 10.36
C PHE A 125 9.29 13.55 9.82
N SER A 126 9.69 14.83 9.82
CA SER A 126 8.86 15.90 9.30
C SER A 126 8.64 15.75 7.80
N HIS A 127 7.43 16.08 7.36
CA HIS A 127 7.10 16.06 5.93
C HIS A 127 8.01 17.06 5.18
N PRO A 128 8.66 16.63 4.08
CA PRO A 128 9.50 17.51 3.27
C PRO A 128 8.63 18.61 2.65
N GLN A 129 9.15 19.84 2.58
CA GLN A 129 8.51 20.96 1.87
C GLN A 129 8.87 20.95 0.39
#